data_AF-A0A6I2FA56-F1
#
_entry.id   AF-A0A6I2FA56-F1
#
_cell.length_a   1.000
_cell.length_b   1.000
_cell.length_c   1.000
_cell.angle_alpha   90.00
_cell.angle_beta   90.00
_cell.angle_gamma   90.00
#
_symmetry.space_group_name_H-M   'P 1'
#
loop_
_entity.id
_entity.type
_entity.pdbx_description
1 polymer ?
#
loop_
_entity_poly.entity_id
_entity_poly.type
_entity_poly.pdbx_seq_one_letter_code
_entity_poly.pdbx_strand_id
1 'polypeptide(L)'
;MSAAGSSSKIQFDVDRIGLLGGVRGRLSELVQVLDVLSSRGVRLIVQLGDFGVPWPTGSAQRDLAKLTRRLALRGQRLLFLAGSHDWSPMLNDRSGLTPDWSPEGIRWLSSRVGFLPNGFRASFSSGRSFAVLGGAASVDRAIRTRGVDWWPEELATEQDLQVLGDEHSDVLFGHDAPLDLPEVDAAFATMATTWPLDDIRYAIAGRATFHRGFLQVAPSLYVGSHYERFIIDAVGFRHGSLGFWSNIAMLDQLDGPGASVAILDTTTLALDYLDRDGSAVPREPATSKLTLESKGRWHVQTESSVHLLDFDEGHWERLPGPDANPYPGRNEGQLRSLENFILGSNGYLTTVGDDFFEYYWAHTSMIRHITPAPPTT
;
A
#
# COMPACT_ATOMS: atom_id res chain seq x y z
N MET A 1 38.07 -2.45 -18.60
CA MET A 1 38.45 -2.21 -17.19
C MET A 1 37.28 -1.54 -16.51
N SER A 2 36.94 -2.07 -15.33
CA SER A 2 35.80 -1.75 -14.49
C SER A 2 35.67 -0.28 -14.14
N ALA A 3 34.44 0.23 -14.23
CA ALA A 3 33.90 1.16 -13.24
C ALA A 3 32.44 0.76 -13.00
N ALA A 4 32.25 -0.38 -12.30
CA ALA A 4 31.04 -0.55 -11.51
C ALA A 4 31.08 0.52 -10.41
N GLY A 5 30.54 1.70 -10.71
CA GLY A 5 30.31 2.73 -9.72
C GLY A 5 29.35 2.17 -8.69
N SER A 6 29.84 1.94 -7.49
CA SER A 6 29.01 1.77 -6.30
C SER A 6 28.14 3.03 -6.19
N SER A 7 26.90 2.94 -6.68
CA SER A 7 25.86 3.91 -6.35
C SER A 7 25.68 3.81 -4.84
N SER A 8 26.14 4.82 -4.10
CA SER A 8 25.79 4.96 -2.70
C SER A 8 24.27 5.05 -2.62
N LYS A 9 23.60 3.99 -2.14
CA LYS A 9 22.15 3.99 -1.94
C LYS A 9 21.80 5.19 -1.07
N ILE A 10 20.84 6.01 -1.50
CA ILE A 10 20.39 7.19 -0.77
C ILE A 10 19.85 6.74 0.58
N GLN A 11 20.25 7.45 1.64
CA GLN A 11 19.86 7.12 3.00
C GLN A 11 19.21 8.33 3.68
N PHE A 12 18.04 8.12 4.27
CA PHE A 12 17.31 9.11 5.04
C PHE A 12 17.51 8.87 6.53
N ASP A 13 18.18 9.83 7.20
CA ASP A 13 18.45 9.78 8.64
C ASP A 13 17.25 10.27 9.46
N VAL A 14 16.26 9.38 9.57
CA VAL A 14 14.98 9.58 10.26
C VAL A 14 14.47 8.27 10.86
N ASP A 15 14.14 8.31 12.14
CA ASP A 15 13.52 7.16 12.83
C ASP A 15 12.00 7.15 12.69
N ARG A 16 11.41 8.32 12.39
CA ARG A 16 9.97 8.50 12.18
C ARG A 16 9.68 9.44 11.04
N ILE A 17 8.71 9.07 10.20
CA ILE A 17 8.22 9.91 9.10
C ILE A 17 6.71 10.05 9.17
N GLY A 18 6.21 11.21 8.75
CA GLY A 18 4.78 11.43 8.57
C GLY A 18 4.36 10.96 7.19
N LEU A 19 3.22 10.30 7.10
CA LEU A 19 2.59 9.88 5.85
C LEU A 19 1.26 10.63 5.72
N LEU A 20 0.99 11.15 4.53
CA LEU A 20 -0.24 11.89 4.23
C LEU A 20 -0.95 11.25 3.05
N GLY A 21 -2.26 11.04 3.18
CA GLY A 21 -3.11 10.72 2.04
C GLY A 21 -3.29 11.92 1.11
N GLY A 22 -4.34 11.89 0.28
CA GLY A 22 -4.53 12.91 -0.76
C GLY A 22 -4.90 14.29 -0.18
N VAL A 23 -4.25 15.33 -0.72
CA VAL A 23 -4.38 16.72 -0.26
C VAL A 23 -5.27 17.54 -1.19
N ARG A 24 -5.19 17.29 -2.49
CA ARG A 24 -5.99 17.95 -3.55
C ARG A 24 -5.96 19.48 -3.48
N GLY A 25 -4.78 20.05 -3.24
CA GLY A 25 -4.61 21.50 -3.17
C GLY A 25 -5.17 22.17 -1.91
N ARG A 26 -5.66 21.41 -0.91
CA ARG A 26 -6.18 21.93 0.37
C ARG A 26 -5.06 22.40 1.30
N LEU A 27 -4.43 23.52 0.94
CA LEU A 27 -3.24 24.04 1.63
C LEU A 27 -3.50 24.50 3.06
N SER A 28 -4.72 24.93 3.39
CA SER A 28 -5.04 25.38 4.75
C SER A 28 -5.07 24.18 5.71
N GLU A 29 -5.73 23.11 5.30
CA GLU A 29 -5.83 21.83 5.99
C GLU A 29 -4.45 21.17 6.08
N LEU A 30 -3.69 21.15 4.97
CA LEU A 30 -2.31 20.67 4.99
C LEU A 30 -1.47 21.39 6.05
N VAL A 31 -1.56 22.72 6.15
CA VAL A 31 -0.78 23.48 7.14
C VAL A 31 -1.15 23.13 8.59
N GLN A 32 -2.40 22.77 8.86
CA GLN A 32 -2.85 22.28 10.18
C GLN A 32 -2.23 20.91 10.48
N VAL A 33 -2.27 19.99 9.52
CA VAL A 33 -1.65 18.67 9.66
C VAL A 33 -0.13 18.77 9.85
N LEU A 34 0.53 19.74 9.20
CA LEU A 34 1.95 20.00 9.42
C LEU A 34 2.24 20.40 10.89
N ASP A 35 1.35 21.15 11.55
CA ASP A 35 1.45 21.46 12.99
C ASP A 35 1.29 20.20 13.84
N VAL A 36 0.30 19.36 13.53
CA VAL A 36 0.06 18.07 14.19
C VAL A 36 1.29 17.17 14.12
N LEU A 37 1.90 17.02 12.93
CA LEU A 37 3.10 16.22 12.74
C LEU A 37 4.33 16.86 13.41
N SER A 38 4.48 18.19 13.32
CA SER A 38 5.61 18.91 13.93
C SER A 38 5.60 18.80 15.46
N SER A 39 4.42 18.90 16.09
CA SER A 39 4.27 18.73 17.54
C SER A 39 4.59 17.31 18.02
N ARG A 40 4.58 16.32 17.12
CA ARG A 40 5.00 14.93 17.37
C ARG A 40 6.46 14.66 16.99
N GLY A 41 7.21 15.69 16.60
CA GLY A 41 8.63 15.61 16.26
C GLY A 41 8.93 15.08 14.86
N VAL A 42 7.93 15.01 13.98
CA VAL A 42 8.11 14.55 12.59
C VAL A 42 8.78 15.65 11.76
N ARG A 43 9.92 15.33 11.16
CA ARG A 43 10.72 16.24 10.31
C ARG A 43 10.64 15.93 8.81
N LEU A 44 10.37 14.69 8.44
CA LEU A 44 10.20 14.25 7.06
C LEU A 44 8.78 13.73 6.86
N ILE A 45 8.16 14.16 5.77
CA ILE A 45 6.79 13.82 5.43
C ILE A 45 6.78 13.27 4.01
N VAL A 46 6.05 12.18 3.77
CA VAL A 46 5.77 11.63 2.45
C VAL A 46 4.28 11.74 2.18
N GLN A 47 3.92 12.49 1.13
CA GLN A 47 2.56 12.66 0.65
C GLN A 47 2.31 11.66 -0.48
N LEU A 48 1.24 10.86 -0.33
CA LEU A 48 0.98 9.66 -1.11
C LEU A 48 0.15 9.92 -2.39
N GLY A 49 0.45 11.01 -3.11
CA GLY A 49 -0.20 11.38 -4.37
C GLY A 49 -1.54 12.11 -4.20
N ASP A 50 -2.00 12.76 -5.26
CA ASP A 50 -3.07 13.76 -5.22
C ASP A 50 -2.68 14.95 -4.35
N PHE A 51 -1.48 15.48 -4.57
CA PHE A 51 -1.00 16.63 -3.83
C PHE A 51 -1.72 17.91 -4.27
N GLY A 52 -1.89 18.07 -5.59
CA GLY A 52 -2.55 19.24 -6.21
C GLY A 52 -1.73 20.52 -6.14
N VAL A 53 -0.43 20.46 -5.80
CA VAL A 53 0.47 21.62 -5.74
C VAL A 53 1.87 21.23 -6.25
N PRO A 54 2.43 21.89 -7.28
CA PRO A 54 1.84 22.97 -8.07
C PRO A 54 0.78 22.45 -9.05
N TRP A 55 -0.25 23.26 -9.26
CA TRP A 55 -1.23 23.07 -10.34
C TRP A 55 -0.96 24.10 -11.45
N PRO A 56 -1.19 23.82 -12.75
CA PRO A 56 -0.86 24.73 -13.86
C PRO A 56 -1.79 25.96 -13.96
N THR A 57 -1.80 26.77 -12.91
CA THR A 57 -2.54 28.02 -12.78
C THR A 57 -1.61 29.12 -12.28
N GLY A 58 -2.09 30.37 -12.33
CA GLY A 58 -1.31 31.53 -11.88
C GLY A 58 -0.97 31.55 -10.37
N SER A 59 -1.50 30.65 -9.54
CA SER A 59 -1.18 30.61 -8.10
C SER A 59 -0.02 29.67 -7.73
N ALA A 60 0.40 28.77 -8.62
CA ALA A 60 1.37 27.70 -8.34
C ALA A 60 2.60 28.15 -7.54
N GLN A 61 3.27 29.21 -8.01
CA GLN A 61 4.48 29.74 -7.37
C GLN A 61 4.19 30.32 -5.97
N ARG A 62 3.05 31.00 -5.80
CA ARG A 62 2.65 31.58 -4.51
C ARG A 62 2.32 30.49 -3.49
N ASP A 63 1.60 29.47 -3.95
CA ASP A 63 1.19 28.32 -3.15
C ASP A 63 2.41 27.52 -2.66
N LEU A 64 3.33 27.23 -3.58
CA LEU A 64 4.59 26.55 -3.27
C LEU A 64 5.48 27.38 -2.33
N ALA A 65 5.58 28.70 -2.54
CA ALA A 65 6.36 29.58 -1.67
C ALA A 65 5.75 29.65 -0.25
N LYS A 66 4.42 29.74 -0.14
CA LYS A 66 3.70 29.72 1.14
C LYS A 66 3.96 28.41 1.87
N LEU A 67 3.81 27.27 1.19
CA LEU A 67 4.08 25.96 1.78
C LEU A 67 5.54 25.82 2.22
N THR A 68 6.49 26.22 1.38
CA THR A 68 7.93 26.18 1.68
C THR A 68 8.26 26.95 2.96
N ARG A 69 7.69 28.15 3.13
CA ARG A 69 7.84 28.94 4.36
C ARG A 69 7.24 28.21 5.58
N ARG A 70 6.07 27.59 5.44
CA ARG A 70 5.42 26.85 6.53
C ARG A 70 6.20 25.62 6.95
N LEU A 71 6.76 24.86 6.01
CA LEU A 71 7.66 23.74 6.29
C LEU A 71 8.94 24.21 6.98
N ALA A 72 9.55 25.31 6.49
CA ALA A 72 10.77 25.85 7.07
C ALA A 72 10.61 26.28 8.54
N LEU A 73 9.47 26.91 8.89
CA LEU A 73 9.16 27.30 10.27
C LEU A 73 9.07 26.10 11.23
N ARG A 74 8.74 24.91 10.72
CA ARG A 74 8.61 23.66 11.49
C ARG A 74 9.85 22.77 11.42
N GLY A 75 10.88 23.21 10.69
CA GLY A 75 12.05 22.37 10.42
C GLY A 75 11.72 21.13 9.56
N GLN A 76 10.58 21.11 8.89
CA GLN A 76 10.08 19.97 8.13
C GLN A 76 10.54 19.98 6.67
N ARG A 77 10.45 18.82 6.01
CA ARG A 77 10.50 18.65 4.55
C ARG A 77 9.33 17.78 4.12
N LEU A 78 8.77 18.06 2.96
CA LEU A 78 7.71 17.28 2.34
C LEU A 78 8.22 16.70 1.03
N LEU A 79 8.17 15.38 0.94
CA LEU A 79 8.33 14.63 -0.29
C LEU A 79 6.96 14.17 -0.74
N PHE A 80 6.74 14.03 -2.04
CA PHE A 80 5.49 13.51 -2.57
C PHE A 80 5.74 12.63 -3.79
N LEU A 81 4.86 11.66 -3.99
CA LEU A 81 4.77 10.85 -5.21
C LEU A 81 3.58 11.31 -6.06
N ALA A 82 3.51 10.87 -7.31
CA ALA A 82 2.42 11.27 -8.20
C ALA A 82 1.11 10.57 -7.80
N GLY A 83 -0.01 11.30 -7.83
CA GLY A 83 -1.35 10.71 -7.90
C GLY A 83 -2.02 10.92 -9.25
N SER A 84 -3.35 10.75 -9.31
CA SER A 84 -4.15 10.99 -10.52
C SER A 84 -4.43 12.49 -10.74
N HIS A 85 -4.42 13.28 -9.67
CA HIS A 85 -4.67 14.73 -9.67
C HIS A 85 -3.40 15.55 -9.46
N ASP A 86 -2.31 15.16 -10.09
CA ASP A 86 -1.06 15.91 -10.10
C ASP A 86 -0.64 16.28 -11.52
N TRP A 87 0.16 17.34 -11.66
CA TRP A 87 0.56 17.85 -12.96
C TRP A 87 1.70 17.02 -13.58
N SER A 88 1.38 15.80 -14.04
CA SER A 88 2.33 14.82 -14.58
C SER A 88 3.28 15.38 -15.63
N PRO A 89 2.87 16.23 -16.61
CA PRO A 89 3.80 16.84 -17.55
C PRO A 89 4.96 17.59 -16.88
N MET A 90 4.71 18.35 -15.81
CA MET A 90 5.77 19.06 -15.09
C MET A 90 6.61 18.11 -14.24
N LEU A 91 5.99 17.12 -13.60
CA LEU A 91 6.69 16.15 -12.75
C LEU A 91 7.63 15.26 -13.55
N ASN A 92 7.27 14.96 -14.81
CA ASN A 92 8.03 14.09 -15.70
C ASN A 92 8.91 14.86 -16.69
N ASP A 93 8.88 16.19 -16.71
CA ASP A 93 9.63 17.01 -17.68
C ASP A 93 11.15 16.78 -17.59
N ARG A 94 11.78 16.36 -18.70
CA ARG A 94 13.23 16.18 -18.83
C ARG A 94 13.89 17.24 -19.72
N SER A 95 13.13 18.25 -20.17
CA SER A 95 13.59 19.26 -21.12
C SER A 95 14.49 20.34 -20.51
N GLY A 96 14.58 20.42 -19.17
CA GLY A 96 15.32 21.48 -18.45
C GLY A 96 14.53 22.78 -18.31
N LEU A 97 13.23 22.78 -18.63
CA LEU A 97 12.32 23.93 -18.47
C LEU A 97 11.64 23.97 -17.09
N THR A 98 11.88 22.96 -16.26
CA THR A 98 11.39 22.79 -14.89
C THR A 98 12.58 22.59 -13.94
N PRO A 99 12.39 22.69 -12.61
CA PRO A 99 13.49 22.48 -11.67
C PRO A 99 14.20 21.14 -11.91
N ASP A 100 15.54 21.19 -11.89
CA ASP A 100 16.40 20.05 -12.18
C ASP A 100 16.25 18.93 -11.14
N TRP A 101 16.56 17.72 -11.60
CA TRP A 101 16.75 16.55 -10.75
C TRP A 101 18.02 16.70 -9.94
N SER A 102 17.95 16.48 -8.63
CA SER A 102 19.15 16.40 -7.81
C SER A 102 19.97 15.15 -8.19
N PRO A 103 21.27 15.09 -7.85
CA PRO A 103 22.07 13.87 -8.05
C PRO A 103 21.46 12.63 -7.40
N GLU A 104 20.68 12.82 -6.33
CA GLU A 104 19.92 11.79 -5.63
C GLU A 104 18.61 11.40 -6.35
N GLY A 105 18.28 11.98 -7.51
CA GLY A 105 17.07 11.64 -8.25
C GLY A 105 15.77 12.19 -7.63
N ILE A 106 15.86 13.17 -6.72
CA ILE A 106 14.70 13.92 -6.21
C ILE A 106 14.54 15.18 -7.04
N ARG A 107 13.33 15.49 -7.50
CA ARG A 107 13.05 16.77 -8.16
C ARG A 107 12.58 17.79 -7.12
N TRP A 108 13.45 18.69 -6.71
CA TRP A 108 13.12 19.73 -5.73
C TRP A 108 12.36 20.87 -6.40
N LEU A 109 11.08 21.03 -6.04
CA LEU A 109 10.27 22.17 -6.48
C LEU A 109 10.57 23.42 -5.64
N SER A 110 11.06 23.22 -4.41
CA SER A 110 11.59 24.27 -3.55
C SER A 110 12.65 23.70 -2.61
N SER A 111 13.20 24.51 -1.70
CA SER A 111 14.15 24.04 -0.67
C SER A 111 13.56 23.07 0.36
N ARG A 112 12.24 22.84 0.34
CA ARG A 112 11.50 22.05 1.34
C ARG A 112 10.51 21.06 0.73
N VAL A 113 10.22 21.14 -0.57
CA VAL A 113 9.23 20.32 -1.28
C VAL A 113 9.91 19.60 -2.45
N GLY A 114 9.89 18.27 -2.42
CA GLY A 114 10.53 17.43 -3.44
C GLY A 114 9.60 16.35 -3.99
N PHE A 115 9.67 16.09 -5.28
CA PHE A 115 8.96 15.01 -5.96
C PHE A 115 9.83 13.75 -6.04
N LEU A 116 9.24 12.61 -5.71
CA LEU A 116 9.81 11.27 -5.83
C LEU A 116 9.23 10.59 -7.07
N PRO A 117 10.04 10.30 -8.10
CA PRO A 117 9.58 9.64 -9.31
C PRO A 117 9.28 8.17 -9.06
N ASN A 118 8.49 7.56 -9.95
CA ASN A 118 8.32 6.12 -9.96
C ASN A 118 9.67 5.41 -10.13
N GLY A 119 9.84 4.33 -9.35
CA GLY A 119 11.09 3.58 -9.27
C GLY A 119 12.17 4.23 -8.39
N PHE A 120 11.90 5.37 -7.74
CA PHE A 120 12.79 5.90 -6.72
C PHE A 120 12.96 4.88 -5.58
N ARG A 121 14.22 4.68 -5.17
CA ARG A 121 14.60 3.76 -4.10
C ARG A 121 15.57 4.42 -3.14
N ALA A 122 15.37 4.19 -1.85
CA ALA A 122 16.28 4.62 -0.81
C ALA A 122 16.17 3.72 0.42
N SER A 123 16.91 4.07 1.46
CA SER A 123 16.92 3.38 2.75
C SER A 123 16.76 4.37 3.89
N PHE A 124 16.32 3.90 5.05
CA PHE A 124 16.34 4.65 6.30
C PHE A 124 17.64 4.37 7.07
N SER A 125 17.94 5.20 8.08
CA SER A 125 19.04 4.97 9.03
C SER A 125 18.98 3.59 9.70
N SER A 126 17.78 3.05 9.88
CA SER A 126 17.51 1.71 10.42
C SER A 126 17.99 0.55 9.52
N GLY A 127 18.33 0.82 8.26
CA GLY A 127 18.66 -0.19 7.25
C GLY A 127 17.45 -0.73 6.47
N ARG A 128 16.22 -0.32 6.84
CA ARG A 128 15.01 -0.65 6.07
C ARG A 128 14.99 0.09 4.74
N SER A 129 14.60 -0.58 3.67
CA SER A 129 14.48 0.00 2.33
C SER A 129 13.07 0.50 2.05
N PHE A 130 12.96 1.48 1.15
CA PHE A 130 11.68 1.83 0.56
C PHE A 130 11.79 2.10 -0.95
N ALA A 131 10.65 1.93 -1.62
CA ALA A 131 10.47 2.21 -3.03
C ALA A 131 9.22 3.07 -3.25
N VAL A 132 9.14 3.73 -4.41
CA VAL A 132 8.01 4.59 -4.79
C VAL A 132 7.39 4.11 -6.10
N LEU A 133 6.07 3.94 -6.09
CA LEU A 133 5.27 3.69 -7.28
C LEU A 133 3.97 4.50 -7.18
N GLY A 134 3.97 5.71 -7.73
CA GLY A 134 2.80 6.57 -7.81
C GLY A 134 2.01 6.40 -9.11
N GLY A 135 1.00 7.25 -9.25
CA GLY A 135 0.04 7.25 -10.34
C GLY A 135 -1.17 6.38 -10.04
N ALA A 136 -2.32 6.81 -10.53
CA ALA A 136 -3.57 6.04 -10.58
C ALA A 136 -4.46 6.62 -11.67
N ALA A 137 -5.50 5.88 -12.06
CA ALA A 137 -6.43 6.36 -13.06
C ALA A 137 -7.45 7.35 -12.47
N SER A 138 -7.66 8.46 -13.16
CA SER A 138 -8.83 9.31 -12.92
C SER A 138 -10.09 8.61 -13.47
N VAL A 139 -10.91 8.01 -12.59
CA VAL A 139 -12.16 7.35 -13.02
C VAL A 139 -13.15 8.32 -13.66
N ASP A 140 -13.05 9.61 -13.31
CA ASP A 140 -13.88 10.70 -13.81
C ASP A 140 -13.32 11.31 -15.12
N ARG A 141 -12.42 10.60 -15.81
CA ARG A 141 -11.80 11.04 -17.07
C ARG A 141 -12.82 11.52 -18.11
N ALA A 142 -13.98 10.90 -18.26
CA ALA A 142 -14.99 11.31 -19.25
C ALA A 142 -15.53 12.73 -19.05
N ILE A 143 -15.44 13.30 -17.84
CA ILE A 143 -15.88 14.68 -17.56
C ILE A 143 -14.71 15.68 -17.49
N ARG A 144 -13.48 15.22 -17.72
CA ARG A 144 -12.26 16.04 -17.71
C ARG A 144 -11.82 16.45 -19.11
N THR A 145 -10.96 17.46 -19.16
CA THR A 145 -10.35 17.99 -20.38
C THR A 145 -8.87 17.61 -20.45
N ARG A 146 -8.52 16.78 -21.45
CA ARG A 146 -7.14 16.37 -21.72
C ARG A 146 -6.21 17.58 -21.85
N GLY A 147 -5.11 17.56 -21.09
CA GLY A 147 -4.09 18.61 -21.09
C GLY A 147 -4.38 19.77 -20.13
N VAL A 148 -5.54 19.81 -19.49
CA VAL A 148 -5.96 20.89 -18.57
C VAL A 148 -6.09 20.38 -17.14
N ASP A 149 -6.93 19.38 -16.93
CA ASP A 149 -7.23 18.79 -15.62
C ASP A 149 -7.20 17.24 -15.65
N TRP A 150 -6.74 16.68 -16.76
CA TRP A 150 -6.42 15.26 -16.94
C TRP A 150 -5.23 15.09 -17.90
N TRP A 151 -4.34 14.16 -17.56
CA TRP A 151 -3.18 13.80 -18.38
C TRP A 151 -3.04 12.27 -18.42
N PRO A 152 -2.90 11.65 -19.60
CA PRO A 152 -2.73 10.20 -19.69
C PRO A 152 -1.46 9.68 -18.99
N GLU A 153 -0.49 10.57 -18.73
CA GLU A 153 0.73 10.32 -17.96
C GLU A 153 0.49 10.15 -16.44
N GLU A 154 -0.76 10.14 -15.97
CA GLU A 154 -1.12 9.84 -14.57
C GLU A 154 -0.95 8.36 -14.20
N LEU A 155 -0.88 7.45 -15.18
CA LEU A 155 -0.70 6.02 -14.93
C LEU A 155 0.77 5.65 -14.85
N ALA A 156 1.09 4.71 -13.96
CA ALA A 156 2.34 3.98 -14.01
C ALA A 156 2.49 3.24 -15.36
N THR A 157 3.72 3.19 -15.86
CA THR A 157 4.08 2.61 -17.16
C THR A 157 4.99 1.39 -17.01
N GLU A 158 5.15 0.60 -18.09
CA GLU A 158 6.13 -0.50 -18.09
C GLU A 158 7.57 -0.01 -17.88
N GLN A 159 7.89 1.21 -18.32
CA GLN A 159 9.20 1.80 -18.08
C GLN A 159 9.42 2.09 -16.59
N ASP A 160 8.37 2.53 -15.89
CA ASP A 160 8.42 2.72 -14.45
C ASP A 160 8.67 1.42 -13.72
N LEU A 161 8.02 0.32 -14.14
CA LEU A 161 8.24 -1.02 -13.58
C LEU A 161 9.67 -1.52 -13.83
N GLN A 162 10.25 -1.22 -15.00
CA GLN A 162 11.65 -1.54 -15.28
C GLN A 162 12.62 -0.77 -14.38
N VAL A 163 12.34 0.51 -14.10
CA VAL A 163 13.16 1.33 -13.20
C VAL A 163 12.99 0.92 -11.74
N LEU A 164 11.76 0.55 -11.35
CA LEU A 164 11.45 0.03 -10.01
C LEU A 164 12.25 -1.23 -9.70
N GLY A 165 12.42 -2.11 -10.70
CA GLY A 165 13.17 -3.35 -10.59
C GLY A 165 12.54 -4.36 -9.63
N ASP A 166 13.20 -5.51 -9.47
CA ASP A 166 12.65 -6.66 -8.74
C ASP A 166 13.31 -6.88 -7.35
N GLU A 167 14.10 -5.91 -6.86
CA GLU A 167 14.69 -5.99 -5.51
C GLU A 167 13.59 -5.81 -4.45
N HIS A 168 13.60 -6.66 -3.42
CA HIS A 168 12.71 -6.50 -2.26
C HIS A 168 12.76 -5.07 -1.69
N SER A 169 11.61 -4.57 -1.23
CA SER A 169 11.50 -3.31 -0.50
C SER A 169 10.82 -3.53 0.84
N ASP A 170 11.36 -3.05 1.96
CA ASP A 170 10.62 -3.18 3.23
C ASP A 170 9.31 -2.37 3.18
N VAL A 171 9.33 -1.19 2.57
CA VAL A 171 8.16 -0.33 2.38
C VAL A 171 7.94 0.02 0.91
N LEU A 172 6.70 -0.04 0.43
CA LEU A 172 6.31 0.59 -0.83
C LEU A 172 5.37 1.76 -0.52
N PHE A 173 5.76 2.96 -0.94
CA PHE A 173 4.85 4.11 -0.98
C PHE A 173 4.22 4.17 -2.37
N GLY A 174 2.90 4.29 -2.43
CA GLY A 174 2.18 4.42 -3.69
C GLY A 174 0.93 5.26 -3.59
N HIS A 175 0.19 5.31 -4.70
CA HIS A 175 -1.08 6.01 -4.76
C HIS A 175 -2.26 5.06 -4.97
N ASP A 176 -2.18 4.12 -5.93
CA ASP A 176 -3.24 3.16 -6.25
C ASP A 176 -3.29 1.97 -5.25
N ALA A 177 -3.95 0.85 -5.58
CA ALA A 177 -4.10 -0.31 -4.72
C ALA A 177 -3.60 -1.60 -5.39
N PRO A 178 -2.96 -2.54 -4.67
CA PRO A 178 -2.82 -3.89 -5.18
C PRO A 178 -4.21 -4.54 -5.35
N LEU A 179 -4.28 -5.58 -6.18
CA LEU A 179 -5.48 -6.41 -6.33
C LEU A 179 -5.70 -7.29 -5.08
N ASP A 180 -6.86 -7.94 -5.01
CA ASP A 180 -7.29 -8.83 -3.93
C ASP A 180 -7.41 -8.14 -2.56
N LEU A 181 -8.02 -6.95 -2.57
CA LEU A 181 -8.33 -6.18 -1.38
C LEU A 181 -9.85 -6.00 -1.32
N PRO A 182 -10.59 -6.79 -0.51
CA PRO A 182 -12.05 -6.84 -0.56
C PRO A 182 -12.74 -5.46 -0.42
N GLU A 183 -12.24 -4.60 0.47
CA GLU A 183 -12.79 -3.26 0.67
C GLU A 183 -12.57 -2.35 -0.55
N VAL A 184 -11.39 -2.43 -1.18
CA VAL A 184 -11.09 -1.68 -2.41
C VAL A 184 -11.91 -2.22 -3.57
N ASP A 185 -12.03 -3.54 -3.68
CA ASP A 185 -12.79 -4.19 -4.75
C ASP A 185 -14.29 -3.84 -4.67
N ALA A 186 -14.83 -3.75 -3.45
CA ALA A 186 -16.20 -3.27 -3.21
C ALA A 186 -16.37 -1.78 -3.55
N ALA A 187 -15.40 -0.93 -3.19
CA ALA A 187 -15.40 0.48 -3.57
C ALA A 187 -15.36 0.64 -5.10
N PHE A 188 -14.52 -0.13 -5.77
CA PHE A 188 -14.39 -0.15 -7.22
C PHE A 188 -15.67 -0.64 -7.91
N ALA A 189 -16.31 -1.69 -7.40
CA ALA A 189 -17.58 -2.18 -7.91
C ALA A 189 -18.69 -1.11 -7.82
N THR A 190 -18.69 -0.32 -6.76
CA THR A 190 -19.60 0.83 -6.61
C THR A 190 -19.32 1.89 -7.67
N MET A 191 -18.05 2.27 -7.86
CA MET A 191 -17.62 3.23 -8.91
C MET A 191 -18.04 2.78 -10.31
N ALA A 192 -17.97 1.48 -10.59
CA ALA A 192 -18.36 0.88 -11.87
C ALA A 192 -19.85 1.03 -12.22
N THR A 193 -20.70 1.34 -11.23
CA THR A 193 -22.12 1.66 -11.48
C THR A 193 -22.36 3.11 -11.88
N THR A 194 -21.39 3.99 -11.63
CA THR A 194 -21.52 5.45 -11.81
C THR A 194 -20.84 5.94 -13.09
N TRP A 195 -19.68 5.38 -13.44
CA TRP A 195 -18.84 5.89 -14.52
C TRP A 195 -18.93 5.08 -15.81
N PRO A 196 -18.64 5.68 -16.98
CA PRO A 196 -18.62 4.98 -18.26
C PRO A 196 -17.68 3.77 -18.26
N LEU A 197 -18.07 2.70 -18.95
CA LEU A 197 -17.31 1.44 -19.01
C LEU A 197 -15.85 1.62 -19.47
N ASP A 198 -15.58 2.55 -20.38
CA ASP A 198 -14.23 2.79 -20.88
C ASP A 198 -13.31 3.47 -19.85
N ASP A 199 -13.87 4.23 -18.90
CA ASP A 199 -13.12 4.79 -17.78
C ASP A 199 -12.88 3.75 -16.69
N ILE A 200 -13.86 2.87 -16.47
CA ILE A 200 -13.69 1.70 -15.60
C ILE A 200 -12.60 0.77 -16.13
N ARG A 201 -12.58 0.48 -17.44
CA ARG A 201 -11.51 -0.31 -18.07
C ARG A 201 -10.15 0.37 -17.94
N TYR A 202 -10.10 1.68 -18.06
CA TYR A 202 -8.89 2.46 -17.87
C TYR A 202 -8.35 2.36 -16.44
N ALA A 203 -9.24 2.44 -15.44
CA ALA A 203 -8.88 2.25 -14.05
C ALA A 203 -8.45 0.81 -13.71
N ILE A 204 -9.11 -0.21 -14.27
CA ILE A 204 -8.68 -1.61 -14.15
C ILE A 204 -7.26 -1.78 -14.70
N ALA A 205 -6.97 -1.22 -15.88
CA ALA A 205 -5.65 -1.32 -16.49
C ALA A 205 -4.57 -0.61 -15.65
N GLY A 206 -4.85 0.58 -15.13
CA GLY A 206 -3.96 1.31 -14.23
C GLY A 206 -3.63 0.50 -12.97
N ARG A 207 -4.66 0.02 -12.27
CA ARG A 207 -4.51 -0.78 -11.04
C ARG A 207 -3.78 -2.10 -11.30
N ALA A 208 -4.00 -2.74 -12.45
CA ALA A 208 -3.29 -3.96 -12.84
C ALA A 208 -1.78 -3.70 -13.03
N THR A 209 -1.39 -2.58 -13.64
CA THR A 209 0.03 -2.19 -13.77
C THR A 209 0.63 -1.90 -12.39
N PHE A 210 -0.08 -1.15 -11.54
CA PHE A 210 0.34 -0.90 -10.17
C PHE A 210 0.57 -2.20 -9.39
N HIS A 211 -0.40 -3.13 -9.46
CA HIS A 211 -0.31 -4.42 -8.78
C HIS A 211 0.90 -5.24 -9.23
N ARG A 212 1.25 -5.21 -10.53
CA ARG A 212 2.47 -5.86 -11.02
C ARG A 212 3.72 -5.28 -10.37
N GLY A 213 3.84 -3.95 -10.28
CA GLY A 213 4.97 -3.30 -9.59
C GLY A 213 5.02 -3.61 -8.09
N PHE A 214 3.85 -3.66 -7.43
CA PHE A 214 3.74 -4.12 -6.04
C PHE A 214 4.26 -5.56 -5.88
N LEU A 215 3.89 -6.48 -6.78
CA LEU A 215 4.37 -7.86 -6.74
C LEU A 215 5.89 -7.97 -6.99
N GLN A 216 6.45 -7.15 -7.90
CA GLN A 216 7.89 -7.18 -8.23
C GLN A 216 8.78 -6.88 -7.02
N VAL A 217 8.35 -5.96 -6.16
CA VAL A 217 9.17 -5.53 -5.00
C VAL A 217 8.76 -6.21 -3.69
N ALA A 218 7.72 -7.04 -3.73
CA ALA A 218 7.25 -7.89 -2.65
C ALA A 218 7.25 -7.24 -1.24
N PRO A 219 6.62 -6.06 -1.06
CA PRO A 219 6.90 -5.24 0.10
C PRO A 219 6.34 -5.82 1.40
N SER A 220 7.05 -5.63 2.51
CA SER A 220 6.53 -6.03 3.84
C SER A 220 5.44 -5.08 4.35
N LEU A 221 5.49 -3.81 3.95
CA LEU A 221 4.48 -2.80 4.21
C LEU A 221 4.19 -2.02 2.92
N TYR A 222 2.92 -1.89 2.56
CA TYR A 222 2.44 -0.96 1.55
C TYR A 222 1.64 0.17 2.20
N VAL A 223 1.96 1.42 1.84
CA VAL A 223 1.15 2.58 2.23
C VAL A 223 0.73 3.38 1.00
N GLY A 224 -0.59 3.51 0.80
CA GLY A 224 -1.24 4.12 -0.37
C GLY A 224 -2.33 5.13 -0.05
N SER A 225 -3.06 5.59 -1.08
CA SER A 225 -4.16 6.56 -0.98
C SER A 225 -5.22 6.29 -2.08
N HIS A 226 -5.80 7.31 -2.72
CA HIS A 226 -6.67 7.26 -3.90
C HIS A 226 -8.15 6.93 -3.64
N TYR A 227 -8.49 5.82 -2.99
CA TYR A 227 -9.87 5.30 -2.92
C TYR A 227 -10.80 6.02 -1.91
N GLU A 228 -10.41 7.19 -1.41
CA GLU A 228 -11.18 8.04 -0.48
C GLU A 228 -11.70 7.31 0.77
N ARG A 229 -10.91 6.35 1.24
CA ARG A 229 -11.24 5.49 2.37
C ARG A 229 -9.97 5.12 3.10
N PHE A 230 -10.05 5.11 4.44
CA PHE A 230 -9.04 4.50 5.27
C PHE A 230 -9.23 2.98 5.34
N ILE A 231 -8.26 2.22 4.81
CA ILE A 231 -8.28 0.76 4.75
C ILE A 231 -7.00 0.23 5.39
N ILE A 232 -7.12 -0.83 6.20
CA ILE A 232 -5.99 -1.61 6.65
C ILE A 232 -6.25 -3.09 6.40
N ASP A 233 -5.21 -3.83 6.03
CA ASP A 233 -5.30 -5.27 5.83
C ASP A 233 -3.92 -5.92 6.00
N ALA A 234 -3.89 -7.25 6.09
CA ALA A 234 -2.69 -8.03 5.85
C ALA A 234 -3.05 -9.17 4.89
N VAL A 235 -2.35 -9.22 3.76
CA VAL A 235 -2.69 -10.14 2.67
C VAL A 235 -1.46 -10.91 2.22
N GLY A 236 -1.63 -12.20 1.98
CA GLY A 236 -0.64 -13.05 1.35
C GLY A 236 -0.68 -12.91 -0.16
N PHE A 237 0.47 -12.72 -0.81
CA PHE A 237 0.62 -12.53 -2.25
C PHE A 237 1.60 -13.52 -2.85
N ARG A 238 1.52 -13.74 -4.16
CA ARG A 238 2.41 -14.61 -4.91
C ARG A 238 2.99 -13.87 -6.10
N HIS A 239 4.31 -13.98 -6.28
CA HIS A 239 4.99 -13.56 -7.48
C HIS A 239 5.82 -14.74 -8.02
N GLY A 240 5.39 -15.31 -9.16
CA GLY A 240 5.95 -16.55 -9.67
C GLY A 240 5.74 -17.70 -8.69
N SER A 241 6.82 -18.37 -8.26
CA SER A 241 6.76 -19.45 -7.26
C SER A 241 6.90 -18.95 -5.81
N LEU A 242 7.28 -17.68 -5.60
CA LEU A 242 7.55 -17.12 -4.29
C LEU A 242 6.27 -16.51 -3.70
N GLY A 243 5.92 -16.95 -2.49
CA GLY A 243 4.89 -16.33 -1.68
C GLY A 243 5.49 -15.34 -0.69
N PHE A 244 4.80 -14.24 -0.44
CA PHE A 244 5.12 -13.25 0.59
C PHE A 244 3.82 -12.71 1.18
N TRP A 245 3.89 -11.91 2.22
CA TRP A 245 2.73 -11.18 2.71
C TRP A 245 3.09 -9.74 3.00
N SER A 246 2.09 -8.87 2.93
CA SER A 246 2.24 -7.43 3.10
C SER A 246 1.20 -6.92 4.08
N ASN A 247 1.63 -6.06 5.01
CA ASN A 247 0.70 -5.16 5.68
C ASN A 247 0.29 -4.07 4.68
N ILE A 248 -0.99 -3.80 4.59
CA ILE A 248 -1.57 -2.82 3.70
C ILE A 248 -2.18 -1.71 4.52
N ALA A 249 -1.85 -0.47 4.20
CA ALA A 249 -2.51 0.71 4.73
C ALA A 249 -2.85 1.66 3.58
N MET A 250 -4.11 2.01 3.42
CA MET A 250 -4.54 3.04 2.48
C MET A 250 -5.08 4.20 3.29
N LEU A 251 -4.42 5.35 3.20
CA LEU A 251 -4.85 6.55 3.92
C LEU A 251 -5.96 7.25 3.16
N ASP A 252 -6.86 7.84 3.93
CA ASP A 252 -7.94 8.65 3.40
C ASP A 252 -7.41 10.01 2.90
N GLN A 253 -8.25 10.74 2.19
CA GLN A 253 -8.02 12.13 1.81
C GLN A 253 -8.08 13.03 3.06
N LEU A 254 -7.41 14.18 3.04
CA LEU A 254 -7.37 15.07 4.23
C LEU A 254 -8.75 15.56 4.70
N ASP A 255 -9.74 15.58 3.82
CA ASP A 255 -11.14 15.91 4.12
C ASP A 255 -12.05 14.69 4.31
N GLY A 256 -11.49 13.48 4.23
CA GLY A 256 -12.17 12.23 4.48
C GLY A 256 -12.42 11.97 5.98
N PRO A 257 -13.37 11.08 6.31
CA PRO A 257 -13.72 10.75 7.69
C PRO A 257 -12.73 9.77 8.37
N GLY A 258 -11.87 9.10 7.60
CA GLY A 258 -10.92 8.12 8.09
C GLY A 258 -9.57 8.71 8.54
N ALA A 259 -8.62 7.82 8.81
CA ALA A 259 -7.24 8.23 9.02
C ALA A 259 -6.63 8.71 7.68
N SER A 260 -6.32 10.00 7.61
CA SER A 260 -5.68 10.64 6.45
C SER A 260 -4.20 10.94 6.70
N VAL A 261 -3.74 10.66 7.92
CA VAL A 261 -2.38 10.88 8.39
C VAL A 261 -1.90 9.62 9.11
N ALA A 262 -0.64 9.26 8.93
CA ALA A 262 0.02 8.26 9.76
C ALA A 262 1.43 8.69 10.15
N ILE A 263 1.96 8.13 11.23
CA ILE A 263 3.38 8.23 11.59
C ILE A 263 3.98 6.83 11.48
N LEU A 264 4.95 6.67 10.60
CA LEU A 264 5.69 5.43 10.41
C LEU A 264 6.95 5.44 11.26
N ASP A 265 7.13 4.41 12.10
CA ASP A 265 8.41 4.06 12.69
C ASP A 265 9.27 3.30 11.67
N THR A 266 10.40 3.88 11.28
CA THR A 266 11.22 3.37 10.17
C THR A 266 12.04 2.13 10.54
N THR A 267 12.03 1.70 11.81
CA THR A 267 12.75 0.51 12.28
C THR A 267 11.82 -0.69 12.36
N THR A 268 10.65 -0.49 12.98
CA THR A 268 9.65 -1.52 13.25
C THR A 268 8.60 -1.65 12.15
N LEU A 269 8.46 -0.62 11.30
CA LEU A 269 7.39 -0.45 10.31
C LEU A 269 5.98 -0.32 10.92
N ALA A 270 5.89 -0.03 12.22
CA ALA A 270 4.61 0.25 12.87
C ALA A 270 4.05 1.61 12.41
N LEU A 271 2.72 1.70 12.31
CA LEU A 271 1.99 2.89 11.89
C LEU A 271 1.05 3.37 13.01
N ASP A 272 1.23 4.63 13.42
CA ASP A 272 0.24 5.34 14.24
C ASP A 272 -0.70 6.12 13.33
N TYR A 273 -1.97 5.70 13.26
CA TYR A 273 -2.98 6.33 12.40
C TYR A 273 -3.67 7.50 13.10
N LEU A 274 -3.82 8.62 12.38
CA LEU A 274 -4.42 9.85 12.87
C LEU A 274 -5.45 10.38 11.87
N ASP A 275 -6.50 11.02 12.37
CA ASP A 275 -7.32 11.91 11.57
C ASP A 275 -6.55 13.22 11.26
N ARG A 276 -7.16 14.10 10.47
CA ARG A 276 -6.54 15.39 10.08
C ARG A 276 -6.29 16.33 11.27
N ASP A 277 -7.07 16.19 12.34
CA ASP A 277 -6.99 17.03 13.53
C ASP A 277 -5.94 16.48 14.53
N GLY A 278 -5.40 15.29 14.25
CA GLY A 278 -4.38 14.62 15.03
C GLY A 278 -4.93 13.67 16.09
N SER A 279 -6.22 13.35 16.07
CA SER A 279 -6.80 12.35 16.96
C SER A 279 -6.39 10.95 16.49
N ALA A 280 -6.07 10.05 17.42
CA ALA A 280 -5.77 8.68 17.08
C ALA A 280 -6.99 7.97 16.48
N VAL A 281 -6.79 7.25 15.39
CA VAL A 281 -7.78 6.38 14.77
C VAL A 281 -7.36 4.93 15.03
N PRO A 282 -7.75 4.34 16.17
CA PRO A 282 -7.28 3.02 16.54
C PRO A 282 -7.83 1.95 15.59
N ARG A 283 -7.01 0.96 15.31
CA ARG A 283 -7.40 -0.24 14.60
C ARG A 283 -6.67 -1.45 15.17
N GLU A 284 -7.38 -2.56 15.24
CA GLU A 284 -6.75 -3.84 15.55
C GLU A 284 -5.80 -4.24 14.43
N PRO A 285 -4.56 -4.65 14.72
CA PRO A 285 -3.65 -5.18 13.72
C PRO A 285 -4.28 -6.38 13.01
N ALA A 286 -4.10 -6.46 11.69
CA ALA A 286 -4.51 -7.64 10.94
C ALA A 286 -3.71 -8.87 11.37
N THR A 287 -4.37 -10.03 11.43
CA THR A 287 -3.74 -11.28 11.86
C THR A 287 -2.99 -11.91 10.70
N SER A 288 -1.67 -12.07 10.84
CA SER A 288 -0.83 -12.66 9.79
C SER A 288 -0.46 -14.13 10.01
N LYS A 289 -0.73 -14.67 11.20
CA LYS A 289 -0.35 -16.02 11.59
C LYS A 289 -1.32 -16.64 12.58
N LEU A 290 -1.61 -17.92 12.42
CA LEU A 290 -2.30 -18.77 13.39
C LEU A 290 -1.37 -19.88 13.90
N THR A 291 -1.60 -20.27 15.15
CA THR A 291 -0.91 -21.39 15.82
C THR A 291 -1.92 -22.20 16.62
N LEU A 292 -1.53 -23.35 17.16
CA LEU A 292 -2.39 -24.09 18.08
C LEU A 292 -2.70 -23.34 19.39
N GLU A 293 -1.96 -22.27 19.71
CA GLU A 293 -2.23 -21.41 20.86
C GLU A 293 -3.20 -20.26 20.54
N SER A 294 -3.57 -20.09 19.26
CA SER A 294 -4.61 -19.15 18.84
C SER A 294 -5.95 -19.50 19.50
N LYS A 295 -6.83 -18.51 19.62
CA LYS A 295 -8.15 -18.65 20.25
C LYS A 295 -9.24 -18.24 19.30
N GLY A 296 -10.46 -18.70 19.55
CA GLY A 296 -11.61 -18.37 18.73
C GLY A 296 -11.61 -19.08 17.39
N ARG A 297 -12.54 -18.66 16.54
CA ARG A 297 -12.80 -19.25 15.24
C ARG A 297 -12.31 -18.34 14.12
N TRP A 298 -11.73 -18.94 13.08
CA TRP A 298 -11.05 -18.21 12.00
C TRP A 298 -11.43 -18.75 10.63
N HIS A 299 -11.65 -17.82 9.70
CA HIS A 299 -11.67 -18.08 8.27
C HIS A 299 -10.27 -17.89 7.72
N VAL A 300 -9.72 -18.93 7.11
CA VAL A 300 -8.46 -18.89 6.38
C VAL A 300 -8.77 -19.08 4.91
N GLN A 301 -8.77 -17.98 4.16
CA GLN A 301 -8.96 -18.01 2.73
C GLN A 301 -7.62 -18.30 2.06
N THR A 302 -7.62 -19.30 1.18
CA THR A 302 -6.45 -19.70 0.38
C THR A 302 -6.75 -19.49 -1.10
N GLU A 303 -5.77 -19.68 -1.97
CA GLU A 303 -5.94 -19.54 -3.43
C GLU A 303 -7.06 -20.44 -3.99
N SER A 304 -7.39 -21.55 -3.32
CA SER A 304 -8.34 -22.55 -3.86
C SER A 304 -9.38 -23.07 -2.87
N SER A 305 -9.35 -22.65 -1.60
CA SER A 305 -10.25 -23.16 -0.57
C SER A 305 -10.46 -22.15 0.55
N VAL A 306 -11.57 -22.28 1.28
CA VAL A 306 -11.74 -21.64 2.59
C VAL A 306 -11.58 -22.71 3.66
N HIS A 307 -10.79 -22.42 4.69
CA HIS A 307 -10.65 -23.28 5.85
C HIS A 307 -11.25 -22.60 7.07
N LEU A 308 -12.04 -23.35 7.84
CA LEU A 308 -12.58 -22.95 9.12
C LEU A 308 -11.73 -23.62 10.20
N LEU A 309 -11.05 -22.82 11.01
CA LEU A 309 -10.29 -23.29 12.17
C LEU A 309 -11.01 -22.81 13.42
N ASP A 310 -11.51 -23.75 14.22
CA ASP A 310 -12.07 -23.48 15.52
C ASP A 310 -11.09 -23.95 16.58
N PHE A 311 -10.34 -23.02 17.18
CA PHE A 311 -9.36 -23.38 18.21
C PHE A 311 -10.01 -23.63 19.58
N ASP A 312 -11.24 -23.14 19.78
CA ASP A 312 -11.95 -23.33 21.04
C ASP A 312 -12.52 -24.77 21.13
N GLU A 313 -12.99 -25.30 19.99
CA GLU A 313 -13.42 -26.71 19.87
C GLU A 313 -12.28 -27.65 19.41
N GLY A 314 -11.17 -27.09 18.93
CA GLY A 314 -10.06 -27.84 18.35
C GLY A 314 -10.46 -28.54 17.05
N HIS A 315 -11.32 -27.92 16.23
CA HIS A 315 -11.88 -28.49 15.02
C HIS A 315 -11.37 -27.76 13.77
N TRP A 316 -11.24 -28.50 12.66
CA TRP A 316 -10.94 -27.95 11.35
C TRP A 316 -11.91 -28.46 10.31
N GLU A 317 -12.33 -27.56 9.41
CA GLU A 317 -13.11 -27.87 8.22
C GLU A 317 -12.53 -27.13 7.01
N ARG A 318 -12.64 -27.74 5.84
CA ARG A 318 -12.28 -27.18 4.54
C ARG A 318 -13.48 -27.19 3.63
N LEU A 319 -13.75 -26.02 3.06
CA LEU A 319 -14.69 -25.79 1.98
C LEU A 319 -13.88 -25.63 0.68
N PRO A 320 -13.72 -26.70 -0.14
CA PRO A 320 -12.97 -26.62 -1.37
C PRO A 320 -13.71 -25.75 -2.41
N GLY A 321 -12.97 -24.87 -3.08
CA GLY A 321 -13.47 -24.15 -4.26
C GLY A 321 -13.48 -25.04 -5.52
N PRO A 322 -13.98 -24.50 -6.65
CA PRO A 322 -14.09 -25.24 -7.91
C PRO A 322 -12.77 -25.84 -8.43
N ASP A 323 -11.67 -25.11 -8.24
CA ASP A 323 -10.34 -25.48 -8.75
C ASP A 323 -9.45 -26.13 -7.67
N ALA A 324 -10.04 -26.57 -6.55
CA ALA A 324 -9.29 -27.11 -5.43
C ALA A 324 -8.92 -28.57 -5.68
N ASN A 325 -7.63 -28.90 -5.49
CA ASN A 325 -7.20 -30.30 -5.50
C ASN A 325 -7.93 -31.11 -4.42
N PRO A 326 -8.37 -32.35 -4.72
CA PRO A 326 -8.97 -33.22 -3.72
C PRO A 326 -7.92 -33.62 -2.69
N TYR A 327 -8.33 -33.72 -1.42
CA TYR A 327 -7.48 -34.35 -0.42
C TYR A 327 -7.65 -35.87 -0.48
N PRO A 328 -6.57 -36.63 -0.27
CA PRO A 328 -6.68 -38.08 -0.08
C PRO A 328 -7.51 -38.46 1.15
N GLY A 329 -7.51 -37.58 2.16
CA GLY A 329 -8.25 -37.74 3.42
C GLY A 329 -9.58 -36.99 3.44
N ARG A 330 -9.96 -36.54 4.63
CA ARG A 330 -11.22 -35.82 4.88
C ARG A 330 -11.04 -34.32 4.71
N ASN A 331 -12.15 -33.62 4.46
CA ASN A 331 -12.19 -32.16 4.49
C ASN A 331 -12.55 -31.61 5.88
N GLU A 332 -12.60 -32.45 6.91
CA GLU A 332 -12.87 -32.02 8.29
C GLU A 332 -12.26 -32.99 9.31
N GLY A 333 -12.11 -32.54 10.55
CA GLY A 333 -11.76 -33.38 11.69
C GLY A 333 -11.19 -32.61 12.88
N GLN A 334 -10.96 -33.34 13.98
CA GLN A 334 -10.33 -32.78 15.17
C GLN A 334 -8.88 -32.41 14.86
N LEU A 335 -8.53 -31.13 15.03
CA LEU A 335 -7.21 -30.59 14.77
C LEU A 335 -6.19 -31.18 15.77
N ARG A 336 -5.10 -31.73 15.23
CA ARG A 336 -3.98 -32.33 15.99
C ARG A 336 -2.72 -31.48 15.91
N SER A 337 -2.40 -30.94 14.74
CA SER A 337 -1.26 -30.04 14.55
C SER A 337 -1.55 -28.96 13.52
N LEU A 338 -0.84 -27.83 13.64
CA LEU A 338 -0.90 -26.71 12.73
C LEU A 338 0.50 -26.13 12.52
N GLU A 339 0.96 -26.09 11.27
CA GLU A 339 2.29 -25.63 10.89
C GLU A 339 2.20 -24.67 9.69
N ASN A 340 3.01 -23.60 9.72
CA ASN A 340 3.13 -22.63 8.63
C ASN A 340 1.80 -21.98 8.18
N PHE A 341 0.83 -21.84 9.10
CA PHE A 341 -0.39 -21.07 8.89
C PHE A 341 -0.11 -19.56 8.97
N ILE A 342 0.60 -19.07 7.96
CA ILE A 342 1.07 -17.70 7.83
C ILE A 342 0.64 -17.19 6.45
N LEU A 343 0.22 -15.93 6.36
CA LEU A 343 -0.06 -15.29 5.08
C LEU A 343 1.11 -15.47 4.09
N GLY A 344 0.78 -15.68 2.82
CA GLY A 344 1.79 -15.87 1.77
C GLY A 344 2.47 -17.24 1.78
N SER A 345 2.08 -18.13 2.70
CA SER A 345 2.63 -19.48 2.80
C SER A 345 1.57 -20.55 2.54
N ASN A 346 2.01 -21.75 2.18
CA ASN A 346 1.15 -22.93 2.24
C ASN A 346 1.17 -23.45 3.69
N GLY A 347 -0.02 -23.64 4.28
CA GLY A 347 -0.19 -24.20 5.60
C GLY A 347 -0.23 -25.72 5.57
N TYR A 348 0.19 -26.34 6.67
CA TYR A 348 0.17 -27.79 6.88
C TYR A 348 -0.56 -28.09 8.18
N LEU A 349 -1.42 -29.10 8.17
CA LEU A 349 -2.14 -29.52 9.38
C LEU A 349 -2.33 -31.04 9.39
N THR A 350 -2.57 -31.54 10.59
CA THR A 350 -3.03 -32.91 10.78
C THR A 350 -4.33 -32.94 11.59
N THR A 351 -5.19 -33.91 11.29
CA THR A 351 -6.35 -34.23 12.12
C THR A 351 -6.19 -35.58 12.79
N VAL A 352 -6.87 -35.78 13.92
CA VAL A 352 -6.97 -37.08 14.58
C VAL A 352 -7.51 -38.11 13.59
N GLY A 353 -6.85 -39.27 13.54
CA GLY A 353 -7.19 -40.33 12.62
C GLY A 353 -8.33 -41.22 13.11
N ASP A 354 -8.41 -42.42 12.55
CA ASP A 354 -9.41 -43.43 12.86
C ASP A 354 -8.77 -44.80 13.09
N ASP A 355 -9.57 -45.87 13.05
CA ASP A 355 -9.08 -47.24 13.27
C ASP A 355 -8.04 -47.70 12.23
N PHE A 356 -7.94 -47.02 11.08
CA PHE A 356 -7.05 -47.39 9.98
C PHE A 356 -5.81 -46.50 9.88
N PHE A 357 -5.92 -45.23 10.28
CA PHE A 357 -4.83 -44.25 10.21
C PHE A 357 -4.69 -43.52 11.54
N GLU A 358 -3.47 -43.35 12.02
CA GLU A 358 -3.23 -42.59 13.27
C GLU A 358 -3.63 -41.11 13.15
N TYR A 359 -3.52 -40.55 11.95
CA TYR A 359 -3.87 -39.17 11.62
C TYR A 359 -3.99 -38.97 10.11
N TYR A 360 -4.68 -37.91 9.70
CA TYR A 360 -4.75 -37.48 8.30
C TYR A 360 -3.98 -36.18 8.10
N TRP A 361 -3.24 -36.11 6.99
CA TRP A 361 -2.56 -34.90 6.57
C TRP A 361 -3.44 -34.06 5.64
N ALA A 362 -3.36 -32.74 5.81
CA ALA A 362 -3.87 -31.76 4.86
C ALA A 362 -2.84 -30.65 4.68
N HIS A 363 -2.75 -30.13 3.45
CA HIS A 363 -1.93 -28.97 3.13
C HIS A 363 -2.74 -28.00 2.27
N THR A 364 -2.62 -26.71 2.56
CA THR A 364 -3.37 -25.67 1.85
C THR A 364 -2.63 -25.24 0.58
N SER A 365 -3.36 -24.63 -0.36
CA SER A 365 -2.73 -23.67 -1.28
C SER A 365 -2.31 -22.40 -0.51
N MET A 366 -1.74 -21.38 -1.15
CA MET A 366 -1.25 -20.22 -0.40
C MET A 366 -2.35 -19.58 0.41
N ILE A 367 -2.06 -19.25 1.66
CA ILE A 367 -2.94 -18.50 2.52
C ILE A 367 -2.93 -17.03 2.06
N ARG A 368 -4.12 -16.52 1.71
CA ARG A 368 -4.36 -15.17 1.21
C ARG A 368 -4.86 -14.24 2.30
N HIS A 369 -5.84 -14.70 3.09
CA HIS A 369 -6.44 -13.92 4.16
C HIS A 369 -6.67 -14.78 5.40
N ILE A 370 -6.56 -14.16 6.57
CA ILE A 370 -6.89 -14.74 7.87
C ILE A 370 -7.82 -13.75 8.57
N THR A 371 -9.09 -14.11 8.74
CA THR A 371 -10.09 -13.23 9.36
C THR A 371 -10.85 -13.97 10.47
N PRO A 372 -11.29 -13.26 11.52
CA PRO A 372 -12.16 -13.86 12.53
C PRO A 372 -13.45 -14.38 11.88
N ALA A 373 -13.85 -15.58 12.26
CA ALA A 373 -15.12 -16.16 11.87
C ALA A 373 -16.21 -15.79 12.90
N PRO A 374 -17.46 -15.57 12.48
CA PRO A 374 -18.56 -15.45 13.42
C PRO A 374 -18.77 -16.77 14.19
N PRO A 375 -19.29 -16.70 15.43
CA PRO A 375 -19.65 -17.90 16.19
C PRO A 375 -20.71 -18.72 15.43
N THR A 376 -20.68 -20.04 15.60
CA THR A 376 -21.75 -20.94 15.15
C THR A 376 -23.06 -20.55 15.84
N THR A 377 -24.11 -20.30 15.04
CA THR A 377 -25.48 -20.02 15.52
C THR A 377 -26.18 -21.26 16.02
#